data_AF-A0A6L5NUV3-F1
#
_entry.id   AF-A0A6L5NUV3-F1
#
_cell.length_a   1.000
_cell.length_b   1.000
_cell.length_c   1.000
_cell.angle_alpha   90.00
_cell.angle_beta   90.00
_cell.angle_gamma   90.00
#
_symmetry.space_group_name_H-M   'P 1'
#
loop_
_entity.id
_entity.type
_entity.pdbx_description
1 polymer ?
#
loop_
_entity_poly.entity_id
_entity_poly.type
_entity_poly.pdbx_seq_one_letter_code
_entity_poly.pdbx_strand_id
1 'polypeptide(L)' 'MKTWFIEQDRLWQFKFGVEDFLHAQHAAKACGQFVEDDEDEQTDNVPLSCYNCMYRRWEVDSFKCYRNQYLKSSAAK' A
#
# COMPACT_ATOMS: atom_id res chain seq x y z
N MET A 1 -8.55 6.30 1.82
CA MET A 1 -7.18 6.17 2.38
C MET A 1 -7.09 6.41 3.88
N LYS A 2 -7.61 7.50 4.45
CA LYS A 2 -7.63 7.75 5.93
C LYS A 2 -8.29 6.64 6.77
N THR A 3 -9.18 5.85 6.19
CA THR A 3 -9.80 4.69 6.84
C THR A 3 -8.79 3.59 7.18
N TRP A 4 -7.77 3.39 6.34
CA TRP A 4 -6.86 2.24 6.41
C TRP A 4 -5.44 2.61 6.84
N PHE A 5 -5.08 3.88 6.67
CA PHE A 5 -3.73 4.39 6.90
C PHE A 5 -3.76 5.64 7.79
N ILE A 6 -2.72 5.82 8.58
CA ILE A 6 -2.41 7.06 9.31
C ILE A 6 -1.30 7.81 8.57
N GLU A 7 -1.38 9.15 8.56
CA GLU A 7 -0.31 9.96 7.99
C GLU A 7 0.80 10.14 9.04
N GLN A 8 2.02 9.70 8.70
CA GLN A 8 3.22 9.84 9.52
C GLN A 8 4.36 10.28 8.60
N ASP A 9 5.03 11.38 8.94
CA ASP A 9 6.14 11.95 8.18
C ASP A 9 5.83 12.11 6.68
N ARG A 10 4.59 12.54 6.37
CA ARG A 10 4.06 12.75 4.99
C ARG A 10 3.90 11.45 4.18
N LEU A 11 4.07 10.30 4.83
CA LEU A 11 3.79 8.97 4.30
C LEU A 11 2.53 8.41 4.96
N TRP A 12 1.93 7.42 4.30
CA TRP A 12 0.75 6.74 4.83
C TRP A 12 1.19 5.41 5.43
N GLN A 13 1.22 5.31 6.74
CA GLN A 13 1.53 4.06 7.45
C GLN A 13 0.25 3.25 7.67
N PHE A 14 0.29 1.97 7.35
CA PHE A 14 -0.83 1.06 7.59
C PHE A 14 -1.02 0.87 9.09
N LYS A 15 -2.26 1.00 9.58
CA LYS A 15 -2.50 1.16 11.02
C LYS A 15 -2.90 -0.13 11.76
N PHE A 16 -3.04 -1.25 11.04
CA PHE A 16 -3.51 -2.52 11.62
C PHE A 16 -2.38 -3.55 11.82
N GLY A 17 -1.14 -3.19 11.47
CA GLY A 17 0.04 -4.03 11.64
C GLY A 17 0.40 -4.87 10.41
N VAL A 18 1.52 -5.60 10.52
CA VAL A 18 2.13 -6.35 9.40
C VAL A 18 1.37 -7.63 9.02
N GLU A 19 0.51 -8.15 9.91
CA GLU A 19 -0.22 -9.42 9.72
C GLU A 19 -1.73 -9.25 9.47
N ASP A 20 -2.25 -8.03 9.36
CA ASP A 20 -3.68 -7.80 9.09
C ASP A 20 -4.01 -7.86 7.59
N PHE A 21 -4.04 -9.09 7.07
CA PHE A 21 -4.34 -9.39 5.67
C PHE A 21 -5.74 -8.97 5.23
N LEU A 22 -6.73 -8.96 6.11
CA LEU A 22 -8.11 -8.63 5.74
C LEU A 22 -8.27 -7.13 5.50
N HIS A 23 -7.76 -6.30 6.42
CA HIS A 23 -7.79 -4.84 6.23
C HIS A 23 -6.87 -4.41 5.09
N ALA A 24 -5.75 -5.09 4.87
CA ALA A 24 -4.86 -4.81 3.73
C ALA A 24 -5.53 -5.12 2.38
N GLN A 25 -6.33 -6.20 2.30
CA GLN A 25 -7.13 -6.52 1.11
C GLN A 25 -8.23 -5.49 0.86
N HIS A 26 -9.00 -5.13 1.89
CA HIS A 26 -10.04 -4.11 1.75
C HIS A 26 -9.45 -2.75 1.38
N ALA A 27 -8.29 -2.40 1.92
CA ALA A 27 -7.57 -1.19 1.57
C ALA A 27 -7.16 -1.16 0.09
N ALA A 28 -6.64 -2.28 -0.44
CA ALA A 28 -6.28 -2.40 -1.85
C ALA A 28 -7.49 -2.37 -2.78
N LYS A 29 -8.56 -3.09 -2.45
CA LYS A 29 -9.83 -3.07 -3.20
C LYS A 29 -10.45 -1.67 -3.28
N ALA A 30 -10.31 -0.89 -2.22
CA ALA A 30 -10.78 0.51 -2.17
C ALA A 30 -9.77 1.53 -2.74
N CYS A 31 -8.59 1.08 -3.18
CA CYS A 31 -7.53 1.97 -3.66
C CYS A 31 -7.54 2.05 -5.19
N GLY A 32 -8.10 3.12 -5.75
CA GLY A 32 -8.04 3.40 -7.18
C GLY A 32 -6.65 3.74 -7.73
N GLN A 33 -5.60 3.60 -6.92
CA GLN A 33 -4.19 3.86 -7.26
C GLN A 33 -3.30 2.65 -6.90
N PHE A 34 -3.92 1.51 -6.59
CA PHE A 34 -3.21 0.26 -6.41
C PHE A 34 -2.47 -0.06 -7.70
N VAL A 35 -1.21 -0.43 -7.58
CA VAL A 35 -0.43 -0.97 -8.68
C VAL A 35 0.28 -2.18 -8.12
N GLU A 36 0.01 -3.31 -8.76
CA GLU A 36 0.58 -4.59 -8.39
C GLU A 36 2.11 -4.54 -8.50
N ASP A 37 2.77 -5.09 -7.48
CA ASP A 37 4.21 -5.32 -7.48
C ASP A 37 4.48 -6.63 -8.23
N ASP A 38 5.08 -6.52 -9.41
CA ASP A 38 5.39 -7.64 -10.31
C ASP A 38 6.75 -8.26 -9.97
N GLU A 39 6.93 -8.67 -8.71
CA GLU A 39 8.08 -9.51 -8.36
C GLU A 39 7.72 -10.99 -8.60
N ASP A 40 7.82 -11.36 -9.88
CA ASP A 40 7.87 -12.70 -10.50
C ASP A 40 6.81 -13.75 -10.09
N GLU A 41 5.77 -13.92 -10.92
CA GLU A 41 4.78 -15.02 -10.88
C GLU A 41 3.55 -14.81 -9.97
N GLN A 42 2.71 -13.82 -10.29
CA GLN A 42 1.28 -13.86 -9.93
C GLN A 42 0.61 -15.06 -10.62
N THR A 43 0.79 -16.24 -10.03
CA THR A 43 0.16 -17.51 -10.42
C THR A 43 -1.24 -17.55 -9.82
N ASP A 44 -2.14 -16.74 -10.38
CA ASP A 44 -3.60 -16.73 -10.23
C ASP A 44 -4.15 -17.43 -8.97
N ASN A 45 -3.89 -16.86 -7.78
CA ASN A 45 -4.51 -17.24 -6.49
C ASN A 45 -4.26 -16.23 -5.35
N VAL A 46 -3.47 -15.17 -5.53
CA VAL A 46 -3.15 -14.22 -4.45
C VAL A 46 -4.18 -13.09 -4.42
N PRO A 47 -4.84 -12.83 -3.28
CA PRO A 47 -5.84 -11.77 -3.20
C PRO A 47 -5.22 -10.38 -3.29
N LEU A 48 -5.89 -9.49 -4.05
CA LEU A 48 -5.58 -8.06 -4.16
C LEU A 48 -5.40 -7.43 -2.76
N SER A 49 -4.16 -7.14 -2.37
CA SER A 49 -3.77 -6.67 -1.03
C SER A 49 -2.67 -5.63 -1.09
N CYS A 50 -2.67 -4.65 -0.17
CA CYS A 50 -1.63 -3.63 -0.11
C CYS A 50 -0.22 -4.19 0.13
N TYR A 51 -0.12 -5.45 0.61
CA TYR A 51 1.14 -6.19 0.67
C TYR A 51 1.73 -6.52 -0.70
N ASN A 52 0.93 -6.50 -1.77
CA ASN A 52 1.36 -6.75 -3.14
C ASN A 52 1.37 -5.47 -3.98
N CYS A 53 1.47 -4.30 -3.32
CA CYS A 53 1.50 -3.01 -4.00
C CYS A 53 2.95 -2.54 -4.19
N MET A 54 3.29 -2.07 -5.40
CA MET A 54 4.62 -1.54 -5.73
C MET A 54 5.02 -0.33 -4.87
N TYR A 55 4.03 0.37 -4.33
CA TYR A 55 4.23 1.57 -3.51
C TYR A 55 4.45 1.26 -2.03
N ARG A 56 4.42 -0.01 -1.62
CA ARG A 56 4.67 -0.38 -0.22
C ARG A 56 6.17 -0.33 0.09
N ARG A 57 6.53 0.00 1.32
CA ARG A 57 7.84 -0.27 1.91
C ARG A 57 7.64 -0.83 3.30
N TRP A 58 8.27 -1.96 3.59
CA TRP A 58 8.12 -2.66 4.86
C TRP A 58 8.82 -1.93 6.01
N GLU A 59 8.21 -1.99 7.17
CA GLU A 59 8.71 -1.59 8.47
C GLU A 59 8.61 -2.80 9.41
N VAL A 60 9.21 -2.74 10.60
CA VAL A 60 9.19 -3.86 11.55
C VAL A 60 7.76 -4.26 11.96
N ASP A 61 6.91 -3.27 12.24
CA ASP A 61 5.56 -3.51 12.75
C ASP A 61 4.45 -3.28 11.71
N SER A 62 4.79 -2.80 10.51
CA SER A 62 3.81 -2.40 9.49
C SER A 62 4.47 -2.17 8.12
N PHE A 63 3.83 -1.38 7.25
CA PHE A 63 4.40 -0.88 6.01
C PHE A 63 3.89 0.53 5.73
N LYS A 64 4.66 1.28 4.94
CA LYS A 64 4.32 2.62 4.48
C LYS A 64 3.96 2.60 3.00
N CYS A 65 2.94 3.36 2.63
CA CYS A 65 2.54 3.62 1.26
C CYS A 65 3.15 4.95 0.77
N TYR A 66 3.94 4.86 -0.29
CA TYR A 66 4.68 5.98 -0.87
C TYR A 66 3.94 6.70 -2.01
N ARG A 67 2.74 6.24 -2.41
CA ARG A 67 1.99 6.82 -3.54
C ARG A 67 1.81 8.34 -3.42
N ASN A 68 1.56 8.84 -2.21
CA ASN A 68 1.37 10.27 -1.97
C ASN A 68 2.64 11.10 -2.27
N GLN A 69 3.83 10.52 -2.13
CA GLN A 69 5.06 11.19 -2.55
C GLN A 69 5.20 11.20 -4.08
N TYR A 70 4.92 10.07 -4.75
CA TYR A 70 4.96 9.99 -6.22
C TYR A 70 4.03 10.99 -6.92
N LEU A 71 2.82 11.18 -6.38
CA LEU A 71 1.86 12.16 -6.93
C LEU A 71 2.37 13.60 -6.81
N LYS A 72 2.99 13.95 -5.67
CA LYS A 72 3.55 15.29 -5.45
C LYS A 72 4.79 15.56 -6.31
N SER A 73 5.63 14.54 -6.54
CA SER A 73 6.79 14.65 -7.43
C SER A 73 6.39 14.78 -8.91
N SER A 74 5.26 14.21 -9.30
CA SER A 74 4.74 14.27 -10.68
C SER A 74 3.98 15.57 -10.97
N ALA A 75 3.49 16.26 -9.94
CA ALA A 75 2.85 17.58 -10.05
C ALA A 75 3.83 18.76 -10.07
N ALA A 76 5.14 18.49 -9.93
CA ALA A 76 6.20 19.50 -9.94
C ALA A 76 6.92 19.62 -11.31
N LYS A 77 6.33 19.10 -12.38
CA LYS A 77 6.78 19.27 -13.77
C LYS A 77 5.76 20.06 -14.58
#